data_AF-A0A357LB24-F1
#
_entry.id   AF-A0A357LB24-F1
#
_cell.length_a   1.000
_cell.length_b   1.000
_cell.length_c   1.000
_cell.angle_alpha   90.00
_cell.angle_beta   90.00
_cell.angle_gamma   90.00
#
_symmetry.space_group_name_H-M   'P 1'
#
loop_
_entity.id
_entity.type
_entity.pdbx_description
1 polymer ?
#
loop_
_entity_poly.entity_id
_entity_poly.type
_entity_poly.pdbx_seq_one_letter_code
_entity_poly.pdbx_strand_id
1 'polypeptide(L)'
;YHGTGKSTHIEQAAARLNWPCVRVNLDSHVSRIDLIGKDAIVVENGVQVTAFKEGILPWAFQRPVALVFDEYDAGRPDVMFVIQR
;
A
#
# COMPACT_ATOMS: atom_id res chain seq x y z
N TYR A 1 5.33 11.21 -17.25
CA TYR A 1 5.62 9.77 -17.33
C TYR A 1 7.03 9.57 -17.87
N HIS A 2 8.02 9.51 -16.99
CA HIS A 2 9.36 9.01 -17.30
C HIS A 2 9.48 7.69 -16.55
N GLY A 3 9.44 6.58 -17.27
CA GLY A 3 9.53 5.25 -16.68
C GLY A 3 10.11 4.30 -17.70
N THR A 4 11.26 3.71 -17.39
CA THR A 4 11.97 2.72 -18.23
C THR A 4 11.24 1.37 -18.32
N GLY A 5 9.96 1.31 -17.93
CA GLY A 5 9.14 0.11 -17.94
C GLY A 5 9.36 -0.85 -16.75
N LYS A 6 10.15 -0.47 -15.74
CA LYS A 6 10.49 -1.33 -14.59
C LYS A 6 9.26 -1.82 -13.81
N SER A 7 8.40 -0.89 -13.38
CA SER A 7 7.16 -1.25 -12.66
C SER A 7 6.22 -2.08 -13.53
N THR A 8 6.11 -1.74 -14.83
CA THR A 8 5.32 -2.50 -15.82
C THR A 8 5.85 -3.92 -16.01
N HIS A 9 7.16 -4.14 -15.92
CA HIS A 9 7.74 -5.47 -16.02
C HIS A 9 7.32 -6.37 -14.85
N ILE A 10 7.24 -5.81 -13.64
CA ILE A 10 6.74 -6.54 -12.46
C ILE A 10 5.26 -6.88 -12.61
N GLU A 11 4.44 -5.93 -13.07
CA GLU A 11 3.01 -6.16 -13.34
C GLU A 11 2.83 -7.29 -14.39
N GLN A 12 3.66 -7.32 -15.44
CA GLN A 12 3.66 -8.38 -16.44
C GLN A 12 4.07 -9.74 -15.87
N ALA A 13 5.03 -9.79 -14.95
CA ALA A 13 5.44 -11.01 -14.28
C ALA A 13 4.31 -11.54 -13.37
N ALA A 14 3.70 -10.67 -12.57
CA ALA A 14 2.56 -11.02 -11.72
C ALA A 14 1.38 -11.54 -12.55
N ALA A 15 1.05 -10.89 -13.67
CA ALA A 15 -0.01 -11.35 -14.57
C ALA A 15 0.26 -12.74 -15.15
N ARG A 16 1.51 -13.04 -15.54
CA ARG A 16 1.90 -14.38 -16.02
C ARG A 16 1.78 -15.47 -14.95
N LEU A 17 2.01 -15.13 -13.69
CA LEU A 17 1.91 -16.03 -12.53
C LEU A 17 0.49 -16.09 -11.95
N ASN A 18 -0.46 -15.34 -12.51
CA ASN A 18 -1.81 -15.15 -11.97
C ASN A 18 -1.80 -14.65 -10.51
N TRP A 19 -0.85 -13.78 -10.18
CA TRP A 19 -0.75 -13.13 -8.88
C TRP A 19 -1.43 -11.77 -8.92
N PRO A 20 -2.34 -11.47 -7.98
CA PRO A 20 -2.82 -10.11 -7.77
C PRO A 20 -1.63 -9.17 -7.56
N CYS A 21 -1.64 -7.99 -8.19
CA CYS A 21 -0.56 -7.02 -8.11
C CYS A 21 -1.12 -5.66 -7.69
N VAL A 22 -0.58 -5.09 -6.62
CA VAL A 22 -0.94 -3.75 -6.14
C VAL A 22 0.32 -2.89 -6.13
N ARG A 23 0.24 -1.73 -6.78
CA ARG A 23 1.32 -0.76 -6.83
C ARG A 23 1.00 0.44 -5.94
N VAL A 24 1.95 0.81 -5.09
CA VAL A 24 1.88 1.97 -4.20
C VAL A 24 3.01 2.91 -4.59
N ASN A 25 2.67 4.11 -5.03
CA ASN A 25 3.66 5.15 -5.28
C ASN A 25 4.07 5.78 -3.94
N LEU A 26 5.37 5.84 -3.67
CA LEU A 26 5.93 6.42 -2.44
C LEU A 26 6.22 7.92 -2.56
N ASP A 27 5.66 8.60 -3.55
CA ASP A 27 5.72 10.05 -3.68
C ASP A 27 5.24 10.81 -2.42
N SER A 28 5.31 12.14 -2.46
CA SER A 28 4.99 12.98 -1.30
C SER A 28 3.54 12.90 -0.81
N HIS A 29 2.62 12.26 -1.54
CA HIS A 29 1.21 12.14 -1.17
C HIS A 29 0.92 10.98 -0.24
N VAL A 30 1.72 9.90 -0.27
CA VAL A 30 1.48 8.76 0.63
C VAL A 30 1.85 9.12 2.06
N SER A 31 1.01 8.73 3.02
CA SER A 31 1.27 8.93 4.43
C SER A 31 1.47 7.60 5.17
N ARG A 32 2.05 7.67 6.37
CA ARG A 32 2.12 6.53 7.29
C ARG A 32 0.74 5.92 7.60
N ILE A 33 -0.30 6.75 7.65
CA ILE A 33 -1.67 6.29 7.89
C ILE A 33 -2.18 5.45 6.72
N ASP A 34 -1.83 5.81 5.48
CA ASP A 34 -2.22 5.02 4.31
C ASP A 34 -1.50 3.65 4.29
N LEU A 35 -0.27 3.60 4.81
CA LEU A 35 0.48 2.35 4.94
C LEU A 35 -0.01 1.45 6.07
N ILE A 36 -0.16 1.99 7.29
CA ILE A 36 -0.47 1.19 8.49
C ILE A 36 -1.97 1.11 8.74
N GLY A 37 -2.69 2.22 8.58
CA GLY A 37 -4.09 2.36 8.95
C GLY A 37 -4.31 3.36 10.09
N LYS A 38 -5.58 3.52 10.47
CA LYS A 38 -6.00 4.35 11.61
C LYS A 38 -7.32 3.85 12.17
N ASP A 39 -7.58 4.20 13.43
CA ASP A 39 -8.92 4.11 13.98
C ASP A 39 -9.85 5.10 13.27
N ALA A 40 -11.02 4.62 12.88
CA ALA A 40 -12.06 5.40 12.25
C ALA A 40 -13.41 5.08 12.91
N ILE A 41 -14.27 6.09 12.99
CA ILE A 41 -15.66 5.87 13.41
C ILE A 41 -16.40 5.29 12.21
N VAL A 42 -16.94 4.08 12.39
CA VAL A 42 -17.80 3.41 11.42
C VAL A 42 -19.18 3.23 12.04
N VAL A 43 -20.22 3.15 11.19
CA VAL A 43 -21.58 2.90 11.65
C VAL A 43 -21.87 1.42 11.44
N GLU A 44 -22.02 0.68 12.53
CA GLU A 44 -22.45 -0.71 12.52
C GLU A 44 -23.80 -0.84 13.23
N ASN A 45 -24.79 -1.41 12.55
CA ASN A 45 -26.16 -1.59 13.07
C ASN A 45 -26.79 -0.29 13.62
N GLY A 46 -26.47 0.86 13.01
CA GLY A 46 -26.98 2.17 13.42
C GLY A 46 -26.25 2.80 14.62
N VAL A 47 -25.21 2.16 15.16
CA VAL A 47 -24.41 2.67 16.28
C VAL A 47 -23.03 3.10 15.76
N GLN A 48 -22.52 4.23 16.26
CA GLN A 48 -21.15 4.67 16.00
C GLN A 48 -20.18 3.85 16.86
N VAL A 49 -19.31 3.08 16.20
CA VAL A 49 -18.26 2.30 16.84
C VAL A 49 -16.91 2.71 16.28
N THR A 50 -15.88 2.69 17.13
CA THR A 50 -14.50 2.91 16.69
C THR A 50 -13.94 1.59 16.19
N ALA A 51 -13.57 1.52 14.92
CA ALA A 51 -12.95 0.36 14.30
C ALA A 51 -11.62 0.75 13.66
N PHE A 52 -10.63 -0.12 13.78
CA PHE A 52 -9.36 0.05 13.09
C PHE A 52 -9.55 -0.20 11.59
N LYS A 53 -9.29 0.81 10.77
CA LYS A 53 -9.26 0.68 9.32
C LYS A 53 -7.82 0.44 8.87
N GLU A 54 -7.58 -0.76 8.35
CA GLU A 54 -6.25 -1.17 7.87
C GLU A 54 -5.75 -0.30 6.72
N GLY A 55 -4.45 -0.01 6.75
CA GLY A 55 -3.71 0.52 5.61
C GLY A 55 -3.28 -0.59 4.66
N ILE A 56 -2.54 -0.21 3.61
CA ILE A 56 -2.17 -1.17 2.55
C ILE A 56 -1.21 -2.27 3.04
N LEU A 57 -0.34 -1.99 4.02
CA LEU A 57 0.60 -2.99 4.53
C LEU A 57 -0.12 -4.13 5.26
N PRO A 58 -0.89 -3.89 6.35
CA PRO A 58 -1.62 -4.99 7.01
C PRO A 58 -2.55 -5.74 6.06
N TRP A 59 -3.22 -5.02 5.16
CA TRP A 59 -4.10 -5.62 4.17
C TRP A 59 -3.35 -6.57 3.22
N ALA A 60 -2.18 -6.15 2.74
CA ALA A 60 -1.35 -6.94 1.83
C ALA A 60 -0.69 -8.13 2.54
N PHE A 61 -0.26 -7.97 3.79
CA PHE A 61 0.33 -9.06 4.58
C PHE A 61 -0.62 -10.25 4.79
N GLN A 62 -1.92 -10.00 4.81
CA GLN A 62 -2.94 -11.04 4.99
C GLN A 62 -3.35 -11.74 3.69
N ARG A 63 -2.82 -11.30 2.53
CA ARG A 63 -3.28 -11.73 1.21
C ARG A 63 -2.11 -12.16 0.33
N PRO A 64 -2.27 -13.21 -0.51
CA PRO A 64 -1.26 -13.56 -1.49
C PRO A 64 -1.29 -12.53 -2.64
N VAL A 65 -0.56 -11.43 -2.48
CA VAL A 65 -0.48 -10.30 -3.41
C VAL A 65 0.97 -9.88 -3.64
N ALA A 66 1.31 -9.53 -4.87
CA ALA A 66 2.53 -8.82 -5.19
C ALA A 66 2.33 -7.33 -4.87
N LEU A 67 2.92 -6.86 -3.77
CA LEU A 67 2.93 -5.45 -3.41
C LEU A 67 4.20 -4.78 -3.96
N VAL A 68 4.03 -3.76 -4.80
CA VAL A 68 5.12 -3.06 -5.47
C VAL A 68 5.18 -1.63 -4.98
N PHE A 69 6.31 -1.26 -4.37
CA PHE A 69 6.60 0.14 -4.04
C PHE A 69 7.33 0.81 -5.21
N ASP A 70 6.73 1.87 -5.73
CA ASP A 70 7.28 2.72 -6.79
C ASP A 70 7.87 4.01 -6.19
N GLU A 71 8.80 4.65 -6.89
CA GLU A 71 9.45 5.92 -6.47
C GLU A 71 10.02 5.89 -5.03
N TYR A 72 10.62 4.76 -4.64
CA TYR A 72 11.19 4.56 -3.30
C TYR A 72 12.21 5.64 -2.89
N ASP A 73 12.93 6.21 -3.85
CA ASP A 73 13.88 7.31 -3.66
C ASP A 73 13.23 8.68 -3.41
N ALA A 74 11.98 8.87 -3.84
CA ALA A 74 11.18 10.07 -3.55
C ALA A 74 10.44 9.97 -2.20
N GLY A 75 10.52 8.80 -1.55
CA GLY A 75 9.87 8.48 -0.31
C GLY A 75 10.19 9.42 0.86
N ARG A 76 9.14 9.94 1.50
CA ARG A 76 9.29 10.77 2.70
C ARG A 76 9.89 9.96 3.86
N PRO A 77 10.84 10.51 4.64
CA PRO A 77 11.52 9.74 5.71
C PRO A 77 10.56 9.06 6.71
N ASP A 78 9.46 9.70 7.06
CA ASP A 78 8.46 9.16 8.00
C ASP A 78 7.70 7.96 7.46
N VAL A 79 7.54 7.87 6.13
CA VAL A 79 6.96 6.75 5.41
C VAL A 79 8.00 5.64 5.26
N MET A 80 9.23 5.98 4.86
CA MET A 80 10.30 5.00 4.65
C MET A 80 10.66 4.24 5.93
N PHE A 81 10.59 4.91 7.08
CA PHE A 81 10.81 4.27 8.37
C PHE A 81 9.82 3.13 8.68
N VAL A 82 8.60 3.21 8.13
CA VAL A 82 7.58 2.15 8.30
C VAL A 82 7.96 0.90 7.51
N ILE A 83 8.54 1.07 6.33
CA ILE A 83 8.87 -0.05 5.43
C ILE A 83 10.16 -0.76 5.86
N GLN A 84 11.08 -0.06 6.51
CA GLN A 84 12.40 -0.59 6.89
C GLN A 84 12.43 -1.39 8.20
N ARG A 85 11.32 -1.47 8.95
CA ARG A 85 11.22 -2.21 10.21
C ARG A 85 10.35 -3.45 10.07
#